data_AF-A0A534U7L6-F1
#
_entry.id   AF-A0A534U7L6-F1
#
_cell.length_a   1.000
_cell.length_b   1.000
_cell.length_c   1.000
_cell.angle_alpha   90.00
_cell.angle_beta   90.00
_cell.angle_gamma   90.00
#
_symmetry.space_group_name_H-M   'P 1'
#
loop_
_entity.id
_entity.type
_entity.pdbx_description
1 polymer ?
#
loop_
_entity_poly.entity_id
_entity_poly.type
_entity_poly.pdbx_seq_one_letter_code
_entity_poly.pdbx_strand_id
1 'polypeptide(L)'
;MKIFEPHVHMASRVTDDYERMALAGIVAVCEPAFWQGQPRTSVGTFVDYFDLLLGFERYRASQYGIRHVCTIALNPKEAND
;
A
#
# COMPACT_ATOMS: atom_id res chain seq x y z
N MET A 1 -18.00 -14.52 -1.32
CA MET A 1 -17.81 -13.69 -2.53
C MET A 1 -16.34 -13.34 -2.63
N LYS A 2 -15.74 -13.25 -3.83
CA LYS A 2 -14.36 -12.76 -3.99
C LYS A 2 -14.41 -11.26 -4.28
N ILE A 3 -13.76 -10.45 -3.45
CA ILE A 3 -13.78 -8.99 -3.52
C ILE A 3 -12.40 -8.50 -3.96
N PHE A 4 -12.39 -7.54 -4.87
CA PHE A 4 -11.24 -6.71 -5.17
C PHE A 4 -11.45 -5.35 -4.51
N GLU A 5 -10.52 -4.92 -3.66
CA GLU A 5 -10.51 -3.59 -3.07
C GLU A 5 -9.69 -2.65 -3.97
N PRO A 6 -10.35 -1.77 -4.75
CA PRO A 6 -9.65 -0.96 -5.75
C PRO A 6 -8.83 0.19 -5.17
N HIS A 7 -9.00 0.57 -3.90
CA HIS A 7 -8.26 1.67 -3.30
C HIS A 7 -8.05 1.48 -1.79
N VAL A 8 -6.84 1.09 -1.39
CA VAL A 8 -6.48 0.97 0.03
C VAL A 8 -4.98 1.24 0.26
N HIS A 9 -4.65 2.01 1.30
CA HIS A 9 -3.26 2.28 1.68
C HIS A 9 -2.79 1.27 2.72
N MET A 10 -2.29 0.13 2.25
CA MET A 10 -1.87 -0.98 3.11
C MET A 10 -0.67 -0.64 3.98
N ALA A 11 0.25 0.22 3.53
CA ALA A 11 1.35 0.75 4.35
C ALA A 11 0.86 1.44 5.64
N SER A 12 -0.40 1.90 5.69
CA SER A 12 -1.04 2.50 6.88
C SER A 12 -1.95 1.52 7.65
N ARG A 13 -1.94 0.24 7.30
CA ARG A 13 -2.74 -0.83 7.93
C ARG A 13 -1.88 -1.72 8.81
N VAL A 14 -2.51 -2.22 9.87
CA VAL A 14 -1.91 -3.22 10.75
C VAL A 14 -2.18 -4.61 10.21
N THR A 15 -1.43 -5.59 10.68
CA THR A 15 -1.57 -7.00 10.28
C THR A 15 -2.98 -7.55 10.52
N ASP A 16 -3.64 -7.18 11.62
CA ASP A 16 -5.03 -7.56 11.91
C ASP A 16 -6.01 -7.11 10.80
N ASP A 17 -5.73 -6.01 10.11
CA ASP A 17 -6.58 -5.55 9.02
C ASP A 17 -6.53 -6.54 7.85
N TYR A 18 -5.37 -7.14 7.57
CA TYR A 18 -5.24 -8.15 6.51
C TYR A 18 -6.06 -9.40 6.82
N GLU A 19 -6.05 -9.86 8.07
CA GLU A 19 -6.87 -11.00 8.50
C GLU A 19 -8.36 -10.70 8.33
N ARG A 20 -8.80 -9.53 8.78
CA ARG A 20 -10.19 -9.08 8.64
C ARG A 20 -10.60 -8.93 7.18
N MET A 21 -9.71 -8.40 6.33
CA MET A 21 -9.95 -8.27 4.89
C MET A 21 -10.10 -9.63 4.23
N ALA A 22 -9.23 -10.59 4.55
CA ALA A 22 -9.32 -11.96 4.04
C ALA A 22 -10.63 -12.64 4.49
N LEU A 23 -11.02 -12.49 5.77
CA LEU A 23 -12.29 -13.01 6.31
C LEU A 23 -13.52 -12.36 5.64
N ALA A 24 -13.43 -11.08 5.26
CA ALA A 24 -14.46 -10.38 4.50
C ALA A 24 -14.54 -10.81 3.02
N GLY A 25 -13.61 -11.65 2.55
CA GLY A 25 -13.56 -12.16 1.19
C GLY A 25 -12.76 -11.31 0.21
N ILE A 26 -11.95 -10.36 0.70
CA ILE A 26 -11.01 -9.61 -0.15
C ILE A 26 -9.87 -10.54 -0.55
N VAL A 27 -9.68 -10.70 -1.87
CA VAL A 27 -8.65 -11.56 -2.45
C VAL A 27 -7.58 -10.77 -3.21
N ALA A 28 -7.84 -9.48 -3.47
CA ALA A 28 -6.89 -8.60 -4.12
C ALA A 28 -7.12 -7.14 -3.70
N VAL A 29 -6.04 -6.37 -3.65
CA VAL A 29 -6.05 -4.94 -3.29
C VAL A 29 -5.25 -4.15 -4.32
N CYS A 30 -5.65 -2.91 -4.56
CA CYS A 30 -4.84 -1.92 -5.23
C CYS A 30 -4.44 -0.81 -4.26
N GLU A 31 -3.13 -0.65 -4.04
CA GLU A 31 -2.56 0.38 -3.18
C GLU A 31 -1.93 1.53 -3.98
N PRO A 32 -2.54 2.73 -3.93
CA PRO A 32 -1.90 3.91 -4.49
C PRO A 32 -0.82 4.46 -3.56
N ALA A 33 0.28 4.93 -4.16
CA ALA A 33 1.27 5.75 -3.48
C ALA A 33 0.60 6.94 -2.77
N PHE A 34 1.03 7.23 -1.54
CA PHE A 34 0.40 8.21 -0.66
C PHE A 34 1.43 9.04 0.12
N TRP A 35 0.95 10.20 0.58
CA TRP A 35 1.72 11.12 1.39
C TRP A 35 1.87 10.62 2.83
N GLN A 36 3.11 10.48 3.31
CA GLN A 36 3.41 9.93 4.65
C GLN A 36 3.09 10.86 5.84
N GLY A 37 2.35 11.96 5.63
CA GLY A 37 1.97 12.90 6.69
C GLY A 37 3.01 13.97 7.02
N GLN A 38 4.17 13.95 6.36
CA GLN A 38 5.20 15.00 6.46
C GLN A 38 5.93 15.19 5.12
N PRO A 39 6.58 16.36 4.90
CA PRO A 39 7.42 16.57 3.72
C PRO A 39 8.51 15.50 3.62
N ARG A 40 8.70 14.98 2.41
CA ARG A 40 9.89 14.19 2.09
C ARG A 40 11.05 15.16 1.83
N THR A 41 12.14 15.00 2.58
CA THR A 41 13.29 15.91 2.56
C THR A 41 14.46 15.40 1.72
N SER A 42 14.35 14.17 1.18
CA SER A 42 15.35 13.59 0.29
C SER A 42 14.70 12.59 -0.69
N VAL A 43 15.35 12.39 -1.84
CA VAL A 43 14.94 11.38 -2.83
C VAL A 43 14.94 9.98 -2.23
N GLY A 44 15.84 9.69 -1.29
CA GLY A 44 15.93 8.38 -0.63
C GLY A 44 14.61 7.95 0.03
N THR A 45 13.87 8.90 0.60
CA THR A 45 12.56 8.58 1.21
C THR A 45 11.50 8.10 0.20
N PHE A 46 11.61 8.48 -1.08
CA PHE A 46 10.76 7.93 -2.15
C PHE A 46 11.20 6.52 -2.53
N VAL A 47 12.51 6.28 -2.61
CA VAL A 47 13.08 4.96 -2.93
C VAL A 47 12.62 3.94 -1.88
N ASP A 48 12.85 4.22 -0.60
CA ASP A 48 12.48 3.32 0.50
C ASP A 48 10.96 3.07 0.54
N TYR A 49 10.16 4.11 0.26
CA TYR A 49 8.70 3.99 0.22
C TYR A 49 8.22 3.14 -0.97
N PHE A 50 8.83 3.26 -2.14
CA PHE A 50 8.45 2.43 -3.29
C PHE A 50 8.92 0.98 -3.13
N ASP A 51 10.05 0.74 -2.48
CA ASP A 51 10.49 -0.61 -2.11
C ASP A 51 9.54 -1.27 -1.09
N LEU A 52 9.01 -0.49 -0.14
CA LEU A 52 7.94 -0.93 0.76
C LEU A 52 6.71 -1.41 -0.05
N LEU A 53 6.23 -0.61 -1.02
CA LEU A 53 5.05 -0.97 -1.82
C LEU A 53 5.28 -2.16 -2.76
N LEU A 54 6.40 -2.17 -3.48
CA LEU A 54 6.68 -3.16 -4.52
C LEU A 54 7.14 -4.50 -3.95
N GLY A 55 7.87 -4.46 -2.83
CA GLY A 55 8.45 -5.62 -2.17
C GLY A 55 7.65 -6.05 -0.94
N PHE A 56 7.77 -5.28 0.14
CA PHE A 56 7.29 -5.71 1.45
C PHE A 56 5.78 -5.85 1.54
N GLU A 57 4.99 -4.88 1.06
CA GLU A 57 3.52 -4.95 1.12
C GLU A 57 2.99 -6.11 0.28
N ARG A 58 3.64 -6.39 -0.85
CA ARG A 58 3.33 -7.57 -1.66
C ARG A 58 3.59 -8.88 -0.91
N TYR A 59 4.75 -8.98 -0.25
CA TYR A 59 5.08 -10.12 0.59
C TYR A 59 4.10 -10.25 1.76
N ARG A 60 3.82 -9.17 2.48
CA ARG A 60 2.91 -9.13 3.62
C ARG A 60 1.49 -9.55 3.23
N ALA A 61 0.95 -9.00 2.16
CA ALA A 61 -0.38 -9.38 1.64
C ALA A 61 -0.49 -10.86 1.29
N SER A 62 0.57 -11.44 0.70
CA SER A 62 0.58 -12.85 0.32
C SER A 62 0.48 -13.81 1.50
N GLN A 63 0.92 -13.40 2.71
CA GLN A 63 0.76 -14.22 3.92
C GLN A 63 -0.71 -14.43 4.31
N TYR A 64 -1.60 -13.56 3.83
CA TYR A 64 -3.04 -13.60 4.08
C TYR A 64 -3.85 -14.05 2.86
N GLY A 65 -3.18 -14.53 1.81
CA GLY A 65 -3.83 -14.93 0.55
C GLY A 65 -4.39 -13.75 -0.27
N ILE A 66 -3.94 -12.52 0.01
CA ILE A 66 -4.36 -11.32 -0.71
C ILE A 66 -3.33 -10.97 -1.79
N ARG A 67 -3.78 -10.80 -3.04
CA ARG A 67 -2.93 -10.29 -4.11
C ARG A 67 -2.83 -8.77 -4.02
N HIS A 68 -1.62 -8.28 -3.77
CA HIS A 68 -1.33 -6.86 -3.79
C HIS A 68 -0.86 -6.40 -5.16
N VAL A 69 -1.47 -5.33 -5.66
CA VAL A 69 -0.95 -4.51 -6.76
C VAL A 69 -0.90 -3.06 -6.29
N CYS A 70 -0.03 -2.24 -6.88
CA CYS A 70 0.10 -0.85 -6.49
C CYS A 70 0.22 0.07 -7.69
N THR A 71 -0.09 1.35 -7.48
CA THR A 71 0.12 2.41 -8.46
C THR A 71 1.12 3.42 -7.91
N ILE A 72 2.21 3.62 -8.64
CA ILE A 72 3.27 4.54 -8.26
C ILE A 72 3.00 5.92 -8.87
N ALA A 73 2.97 6.95 -8.04
CA ALA A 73 2.77 8.34 -8.43
C ALA A 73 3.35 9.28 -7.36
N LEU A 74 3.50 10.56 -7.71
CA LEU A 74 3.81 11.62 -6.76
C LEU A 74 2.50 12.24 -6.25
N ASN A 75 2.31 12.29 -4.93
CA ASN A 75 1.18 13.04 -4.37
C ASN A 75 1.43 14.55 -4.55
N PRO A 76 0.42 15.36 -4.92
CA PRO A 76 0.59 16.82 -5.04
C PRO A 76 1.13 17.50 -3.77
N LYS A 77 0.83 16.96 -2.58
CA LYS A 77 1.38 17.47 -1.30
C LYS A 77 2.89 17.27 -1.16
N GLU A 78 3.49 16.47 -2.02
CA GLU A 78 4.91 16.13 -2.05
C GLU A 78 5.63 16.79 -3.23
N ALA A 79 4.91 17.54 -4.06
CA ALA A 79 5.48 18.26 -5.20
C ALA A 79 6.38 19.43 -4.76
N ASN A 80 6.25 19.89 -3.50
CA ASN A 80 7.04 20.98 -2.92
C ASN A 80 7.09 22.24 -3.80
N ASP A 81 5.95 22.60 -4.40
CA ASP A 81 5.75 23.80 -5.22
C ASP A 81 5.23 24.97 -4.37
#